data_AF-A0A2V2BLT5-F1
#
_entry.id   AF-A0A2V2BLT5-F1
#
_cell.length_a   1.000
_cell.length_b   1.000
_cell.length_c   1.000
_cell.angle_alpha   90.00
_cell.angle_beta   90.00
_cell.angle_gamma   90.00
#
_symmetry.space_group_name_H-M   'P 1'
#
loop_
_entity.id
_entity.type
_entity.pdbx_description
1 polymer ?
#
loop_
_entity_poly.entity_id
_entity_poly.type
_entity_poly.pdbx_seq_one_letter_code
_entity_poly.pdbx_strand_id
1 'polypeptide(L)'
;MLRSLVFIFMALLTGCSSSPKGVDCPGEVSTLYGQSLGQTQGTIFDLVTSFRVSRDGASVQSGPLQSQDRFQYIPSAVTREGYYAQRLSDKQFRLINPYQDTLITWTCP
;
A
#
# COMPACT_ATOMS: atom_id res chain seq x y z
N MET A 1 15.95 -39.10 18.95
CA MET A 1 16.40 -38.22 17.85
C MET A 1 15.25 -37.71 16.97
N LEU A 2 14.27 -38.54 16.59
CA LEU A 2 13.09 -38.11 15.81
C LEU A 2 12.26 -36.99 16.49
N ARG A 3 12.13 -37.04 17.82
CA ARG A 3 11.40 -36.04 18.63
C ARG A 3 12.00 -34.62 18.52
N SER A 4 13.32 -34.49 18.53
CA SER A 4 14.01 -33.19 18.42
C SER A 4 13.84 -32.57 17.03
N LEU A 5 13.78 -33.42 16.00
CA LEU A 5 13.59 -33.00 14.61
C LEU A 5 12.20 -32.39 14.36
N VAL A 6 11.17 -32.88 15.06
CA VAL A 6 9.81 -32.32 15.01
C VAL A 6 9.74 -30.92 15.62
N PHE A 7 10.42 -30.67 16.73
CA PHE A 7 10.45 -29.34 17.35
C PHE A 7 11.17 -28.30 16.50
N ILE A 8 12.25 -28.70 15.82
CA ILE A 8 12.99 -27.82 14.90
C ILE A 8 12.12 -27.49 13.67
N PHE A 9 11.38 -28.48 13.14
CA PHE A 9 10.46 -28.28 12.02
C PHE A 9 9.29 -27.35 12.38
N MET A 10 8.75 -27.46 13.60
CA MET A 10 7.70 -26.55 14.09
C MET A 10 8.21 -25.11 14.31
N ALA A 11 9.45 -24.94 14.79
CA ALA A 11 10.05 -23.62 14.97
C ALA A 11 10.35 -22.91 13.63
N LEU A 12 10.62 -23.67 12.56
CA LEU A 12 10.84 -23.11 11.22
C LEU A 12 9.55 -22.61 10.55
N LEU A 13 8.37 -23.08 10.98
CA LEU A 13 7.08 -22.73 10.37
C LEU A 13 6.46 -21.43 10.91
N THR A 14 6.96 -20.88 12.03
CA THR A 14 6.41 -19.65 12.63
C THR A 14 7.06 -18.36 12.09
N GLY A 15 8.04 -18.46 11.19
CA GLY A 15 8.88 -17.34 10.74
C GLY A 15 8.32 -16.45 9.63
N CYS A 16 7.15 -16.74 9.03
CA CYS A 16 6.68 -16.02 7.83
C CYS A 16 5.41 -15.17 8.03
N SER A 17 5.09 -14.76 9.27
CA SER A 17 3.93 -13.91 9.55
C SER A 17 4.31 -12.55 10.16
N SER A 18 5.41 -11.93 9.70
CA SER A 18 5.66 -10.52 9.99
C SER A 18 4.88 -9.66 8.99
N SER A 19 3.67 -9.23 9.35
CA SER A 19 3.01 -8.17 8.60
C SER A 19 3.89 -6.91 8.64
N PRO A 20 4.15 -6.24 7.51
CA PRO A 20 5.00 -5.07 7.49
C PRO A 20 4.45 -4.01 8.43
N LYS A 21 5.36 -3.39 9.20
CA LYS A 21 5.02 -2.30 10.10
C LYS A 21 4.48 -1.14 9.26
N GLY A 22 3.33 -0.60 9.66
CA GLY A 22 2.80 0.60 9.05
C GLY A 22 3.73 1.79 9.25
N VAL A 23 3.88 2.61 8.22
CA VAL A 23 4.67 3.84 8.24
C VAL A 23 3.73 5.02 8.09
N ASP A 24 3.84 6.00 8.99
CA ASP A 24 3.07 7.23 8.88
C ASP A 24 3.70 8.13 7.83
N CYS A 25 2.93 8.44 6.79
CA CYS A 25 3.39 9.19 5.63
C CYS A 25 2.52 10.45 5.47
N PRO A 26 3.14 11.65 5.34
CA PRO A 26 2.40 12.83 4.90
C PRO A 26 1.86 12.61 3.49
N GLY A 27 0.67 13.15 3.24
CA GLY A 27 0.01 13.06 1.94
C GLY A 27 -0.51 14.40 1.47
N GLU A 28 -0.35 14.68 0.19
CA GLU A 28 -0.96 15.84 -0.46
C GLU A 28 -2.27 15.44 -1.11
N VAL A 29 -3.34 16.18 -0.81
CA VAL A 29 -4.64 16.06 -1.47
C VAL A 29 -4.70 17.09 -2.59
N SER A 30 -5.03 16.66 -3.80
CA SER A 30 -5.19 17.56 -4.95
C SER A 30 -6.32 17.09 -5.87
N THR A 31 -6.75 17.96 -6.77
CA THR A 31 -7.65 17.57 -7.86
C THR A 31 -6.92 16.70 -8.88
N LEU A 32 -7.65 16.06 -9.80
CA LEU A 32 -7.01 15.29 -10.88
C LEU A 32 -6.17 16.17 -11.82
N TYR A 33 -6.45 17.48 -11.82
CA TYR A 33 -5.72 18.49 -12.58
C TYR A 33 -4.56 19.13 -11.80
N GLY A 34 -4.28 18.67 -10.58
CA GLY A 34 -3.14 19.10 -9.78
C GLY A 34 -3.36 20.35 -8.94
N GLN A 35 -4.60 20.83 -8.79
CA GLN A 35 -4.89 21.90 -7.84
C GLN A 35 -4.82 21.34 -6.42
N SER A 36 -3.91 21.86 -5.60
CA SER A 36 -3.77 21.44 -4.20
C SER A 36 -5.03 21.79 -3.40
N LEU A 37 -5.56 20.80 -2.67
CA LEU A 37 -6.73 20.91 -1.79
C LEU A 37 -6.33 20.86 -0.31
N GLY A 38 -5.05 20.57 -0.01
CA GLY A 38 -4.50 20.55 1.33
C GLY A 38 -3.61 19.33 1.59
N GLN A 39 -3.32 19.13 2.86
CA GLN A 39 -2.45 18.04 3.33
C GLN A 39 -3.26 17.07 4.20
N THR A 40 -2.82 15.82 4.26
CA THR A 40 -3.39 14.75 5.05
C THR A 40 -2.27 13.87 5.61
N GLN A 41 -2.60 12.98 6.53
CA GLN A 41 -1.68 11.96 7.02
C GLN A 41 -2.31 10.60 6.75
N GLY A 42 -1.50 9.59 6.42
CA GLY A 42 -1.97 8.22 6.30
C GLY A 42 -0.89 7.24 6.73
N THR A 43 -1.31 6.12 7.31
CA THR A 43 -0.40 5.01 7.61
C THR A 43 -0.38 4.05 6.42
N ILE A 44 0.78 3.89 5.79
CA ILE A 44 1.00 2.98 4.67
C ILE A 44 1.54 1.64 5.17
N PHE A 45 0.93 0.55 4.71
CA PHE A 45 1.41 -0.81 4.92
C PHE A 45 1.73 -1.39 3.55
N ASP A 46 3.02 -1.46 3.22
CA ASP A 46 3.48 -1.88 1.90
C ASP A 46 3.84 -3.37 1.89
N LEU A 47 3.22 -4.13 1.00
CA LEU A 47 3.51 -5.53 0.71
C LEU A 47 4.13 -5.63 -0.70
N VAL A 48 4.79 -6.74 -1.02
CA VAL A 48 5.42 -6.92 -2.34
C VAL A 48 4.43 -6.69 -3.50
N THR A 49 3.21 -7.21 -3.38
CA THR A 49 2.21 -7.21 -4.47
C THR A 49 1.01 -6.29 -4.22
N SER A 50 0.94 -5.60 -3.09
CA SER A 50 -0.17 -4.71 -2.74
C SER A 50 0.22 -3.71 -1.67
N PHE A 51 -0.58 -2.69 -1.42
CA PHE A 51 -0.44 -1.84 -0.25
C PHE A 51 -1.79 -1.54 0.36
N ARG A 52 -1.78 -1.15 1.64
CA ARG A 52 -2.94 -0.66 2.36
C ARG A 52 -2.66 0.72 2.89
N VAL A 53 -3.65 1.61 2.77
CA VAL A 53 -3.63 2.93 3.41
C VAL A 53 -4.65 2.94 4.53
N SER A 54 -4.29 3.50 5.67
CA SER A 54 -5.17 3.69 6.81
C SER A 54 -5.19 5.16 7.22
N ARG A 55 -6.38 5.71 7.46
CA ARG A 55 -6.57 7.10 7.95
C ARG A 55 -7.89 7.20 8.72
N ASP A 56 -7.89 7.88 9.86
CA ASP A 56 -9.10 8.20 10.65
C ASP A 56 -10.03 6.99 10.89
N GLY A 57 -9.45 5.81 11.14
CA GLY A 57 -10.20 4.56 11.34
C GLY A 57 -10.73 3.90 10.04
N ALA A 58 -10.63 4.57 8.90
CA ALA A 58 -10.89 3.98 7.58
C ALA A 58 -9.62 3.34 7.01
N SER A 59 -9.79 2.28 6.21
CA SER A 59 -8.69 1.66 5.49
C SER A 59 -9.09 1.25 4.08
N VAL A 60 -8.16 1.40 3.14
CA VAL A 60 -8.33 1.05 1.73
C VAL A 60 -7.19 0.12 1.32
N GLN A 61 -7.55 -1.03 0.76
CA GLN A 61 -6.61 -1.99 0.19
C GLN A 61 -6.49 -1.74 -1.30
N SER A 62 -5.25 -1.64 -1.83
CA SER A 62 -5.02 -1.44 -3.27
C SER A 62 -5.59 -2.58 -4.12
N GLY A 63 -5.56 -3.80 -3.59
CA GLY A 63 -5.67 -5.04 -4.38
C GLY A 63 -4.33 -5.44 -5.02
N PRO A 64 -4.31 -6.53 -5.81
CA PRO A 64 -3.09 -7.02 -6.46
C PRO A 64 -2.61 -6.05 -7.53
N LEU A 65 -1.46 -5.41 -7.31
CA LEU A 65 -0.88 -4.46 -8.26
C LEU A 65 -0.46 -5.18 -9.54
N GLN A 66 -0.90 -4.65 -10.68
CA GLN A 66 -0.61 -5.17 -12.00
C GLN A 66 0.46 -4.32 -12.66
N SER A 67 1.53 -4.95 -13.15
CA SER A 67 2.49 -4.38 -14.12
C SER A 67 3.38 -5.50 -14.66
N GLN A 68 3.46 -5.64 -15.99
CA GLN A 68 4.34 -6.61 -16.65
C GLN A 68 5.81 -6.16 -16.67
N ASP A 69 6.06 -4.86 -16.57
CA ASP A 69 7.38 -4.25 -16.44
C ASP A 69 7.31 -2.99 -15.58
N ARG A 70 7.87 -3.06 -14.37
CA ARG A 70 7.85 -1.95 -13.39
C ARG A 70 8.79 -0.81 -13.75
N PHE A 71 9.68 -0.99 -14.73
CA PHE A 71 10.52 0.09 -15.26
C PHE A 71 9.79 0.92 -16.32
N GLN A 72 8.73 0.37 -16.91
CA GLN A 72 7.94 1.05 -17.95
C GLN A 72 6.56 1.50 -17.44
N TYR A 73 5.96 0.76 -16.51
CA TYR A 73 4.61 1.01 -16.03
C TYR A 73 4.53 1.08 -14.51
N ILE A 74 3.79 2.08 -14.03
CA ILE A 74 3.45 2.25 -12.61
C ILE A 74 2.58 1.06 -12.16
N PRO A 75 3.01 0.25 -11.19
CA PRO A 75 2.16 -0.79 -10.61
C PRO A 75 0.87 -0.21 -10.04
N SER A 76 -0.27 -0.72 -10.51
CA SER A 76 -1.57 -0.17 -10.14
C SER A 76 -2.66 -1.23 -10.01
N ALA A 77 -3.75 -0.87 -9.34
CA ALA A 77 -4.93 -1.70 -9.18
C ALA A 77 -6.17 -0.83 -8.93
N VAL A 78 -7.35 -1.38 -9.20
CA VAL A 78 -8.62 -0.78 -8.80
C VAL A 78 -9.03 -1.41 -7.47
N THR A 79 -9.26 -0.57 -6.45
CA THR A 79 -9.68 -1.03 -5.12
C THR A 79 -11.11 -1.54 -5.16
N ARG A 80 -11.53 -2.25 -4.12
CA ARG A 80 -12.92 -2.74 -3.99
C ARG A 80 -13.94 -1.60 -3.97
N GLU A 81 -13.54 -0.45 -3.43
CA GLU A 81 -14.33 0.79 -3.35
C GLU A 81 -14.37 1.55 -4.69
N GLY A 82 -13.62 1.11 -5.70
CA GLY A 82 -13.57 1.73 -7.03
C GLY A 82 -12.55 2.86 -7.17
N TYR A 83 -11.62 2.99 -6.22
CA TYR A 83 -10.50 3.93 -6.35
C TYR A 83 -9.40 3.33 -7.23
N TYR A 84 -8.62 4.19 -7.88
CA TYR A 84 -7.44 3.75 -8.60
C TYR A 84 -6.19 3.95 -7.73
N ALA A 85 -5.58 2.85 -7.33
CA ALA A 85 -4.42 2.79 -6.46
C ALA A 85 -3.15 2.59 -7.28
N GLN A 86 -2.10 3.35 -6.98
CA GLN A 86 -0.83 3.30 -7.69
C GLN A 86 0.36 3.32 -6.72
N ARG A 87 1.37 2.50 -7.00
CA ARG A 87 2.68 2.57 -6.36
C ARG A 87 3.64 3.30 -7.30
N LEU A 88 3.90 4.57 -7.05
CA LEU A 88 4.75 5.41 -7.91
C LEU A 88 6.24 5.11 -7.70
N SER A 89 6.60 4.76 -6.47
CA SER A 89 7.93 4.29 -6.10
C SER A 89 7.85 3.38 -4.87
N ASP A 90 8.99 2.98 -4.32
CA ASP A 90 9.11 2.30 -3.02
C ASP A 90 8.68 3.19 -1.83
N LYS A 91 8.54 4.51 -2.05
CA LYS A 91 8.17 5.49 -1.01
C LYS A 91 6.94 6.33 -1.33
N GLN A 92 6.44 6.27 -2.56
CA GLN A 92 5.32 7.09 -3.00
C GLN A 92 4.13 6.25 -3.43
N PHE A 93 2.99 6.53 -2.80
CA PHE A 93 1.74 5.79 -2.98
C PHE A 93 0.64 6.79 -3.31
N ARG A 94 -0.21 6.44 -4.28
CA ARG A 94 -1.30 7.31 -4.72
C ARG A 94 -2.62 6.57 -4.71
N LEU A 95 -3.66 7.26 -4.26
CA LEU A 95 -5.04 6.82 -4.37
C LEU A 95 -5.84 7.90 -5.09
N ILE A 96 -6.54 7.51 -6.14
CA ILE A 96 -7.33 8.40 -6.99
C ILE A 96 -8.80 8.03 -6.84
N ASN A 97 -9.62 9.02 -6.46
CA ASN A 97 -11.06 8.91 -6.49
C ASN A 97 -11.61 9.73 -7.69
N PRO A 98 -11.89 9.08 -8.83
CA PRO A 98 -12.35 9.78 -10.02
C PRO A 98 -13.74 10.40 -9.87
N TYR A 99 -14.58 9.86 -8.98
CA TYR A 99 -15.94 10.36 -8.76
C TYR A 99 -15.98 11.71 -8.04
N GLN A 100 -14.93 12.05 -7.31
CA GLN A 100 -14.83 13.28 -6.53
C GLN A 100 -13.80 14.26 -7.09
N ASP A 101 -13.20 13.96 -8.25
CA ASP A 101 -12.06 14.73 -8.79
C ASP A 101 -10.96 14.92 -7.74
N THR A 102 -10.59 13.85 -7.02
CA THR A 102 -9.55 13.93 -5.99
C THR A 102 -8.52 12.84 -6.16
N LEU A 103 -7.27 13.18 -5.85
CA LEU A 103 -6.19 12.24 -5.63
C LEU A 103 -5.44 12.61 -4.36
N ILE A 104 -4.87 11.59 -3.73
CA ILE A 104 -3.99 11.74 -2.58
C ILE A 104 -2.69 11.04 -2.91
N THR A 105 -1.56 11.74 -2.75
CA THR A 105 -0.22 11.14 -2.88
C THR A 105 0.48 11.20 -1.54
N TRP A 106 0.75 10.03 -0.95
CA TRP A 106 1.56 9.89 0.26
C TRP A 106 3.02 9.67 -0.09
N THR A 107 3.91 10.34 0.64
CA THR A 107 5.37 10.18 0.52
C THR A 107 5.93 9.77 1.87
N CYS A 108 6.50 8.56 1.92
CA CYS A 108 7.05 7.96 3.12
C CYS A 108 8.56 8.26 3.28
N PRO A 109 9.10 8.29 4.51
CA PRO A 109 10.52 8.55 4.79
C PRO A 109 11.48 7.50 4.21
#